data_AF-A0A1G0XL89-F1
#
_entry.id   AF-A0A1G0XL89-F1
#
_cell.length_a   1.000
_cell.length_b   1.000
_cell.length_c   1.000
_cell.angle_alpha   90.00
_cell.angle_beta   90.00
_cell.angle_gamma   90.00
#
_symmetry.space_group_name_H-M   'P 1'
#
loop_
_entity.id
_entity.type
_entity.pdbx_description
1 polymer ?
#
loop_
_entity_poly.entity_id
_entity_poly.type
_entity_poly.pdbx_seq_one_letter_code
_entity_poly.pdbx_strand_id
1 'polypeptide(L)'
;MLSETKSRTTGKKLEPYPIASALFFIFTILYVVCIGIGLILPKLGIVGFWHMHKIWQIILPWFSGLNSLSIVIGLFEVSLGSYLIGYVIVPVYNYLTRKKVSEHKIEVKPIIVRFKTLFVTFAVYVSILFTLCLVYDLFVPAEYQMLALWKLLLPGFTSLTFPNYLLGLAEIIIYSAYIAIIFSKTINNFEKSELNKSEEDSLKGVIR
;
A
#
# COMPACT_ATOMS: atom_id res chain seq x y z
N MET A 1 26.92 10.98 34.32
CA MET A 1 27.58 10.38 33.13
C MET A 1 26.58 9.42 32.52
N LEU A 2 25.80 9.89 31.53
CA LEU A 2 24.80 9.09 30.84
C LEU A 2 25.52 8.05 30.00
N SER A 3 25.24 6.78 30.28
CA SER A 3 25.64 5.65 29.46
C SER A 3 25.05 5.86 28.05
N GLU A 4 25.90 6.29 27.12
CA GLU A 4 25.63 6.11 25.70
C GLU A 4 25.49 4.59 25.45
N THR A 5 24.27 4.09 25.47
CA THR A 5 23.92 2.84 24.81
C THR A 5 24.16 3.03 23.32
N LYS A 6 25.42 2.86 22.93
CA LYS A 6 25.87 2.73 21.54
C LYS A 6 25.20 1.49 20.98
N SER A 7 23.97 1.66 20.50
CA SER A 7 23.31 0.77 19.57
C SER A 7 24.21 0.68 18.34
N ARG A 8 25.15 -0.27 18.37
CA ARG A 8 25.80 -0.73 17.15
C ARG A 8 24.69 -1.41 16.35
N THR A 9 24.03 -0.65 15.49
CA THR A 9 23.39 -1.19 14.29
C THR A 9 24.50 -1.71 13.39
N THR A 10 25.11 -2.83 13.78
CA THR A 10 25.76 -3.72 12.82
C THR A 10 24.69 -4.00 11.77
N GLY A 11 24.92 -3.56 10.53
CA GLY A 11 23.99 -3.80 9.43
C GLY A 11 23.76 -5.30 9.31
N LYS A 12 22.69 -5.80 9.95
CA LYS A 12 22.34 -7.22 9.89
C LYS A 12 22.00 -7.49 8.45
N LYS A 13 22.77 -8.39 7.83
CA LYS A 13 22.52 -8.86 6.48
C LYS A 13 21.09 -9.37 6.44
N LEU A 14 20.27 -8.81 5.55
CA LEU A 14 18.87 -9.17 5.48
C LEU A 14 18.76 -10.59 4.94
N GLU A 15 18.10 -11.47 5.68
CA GLU A 15 17.90 -12.86 5.28
C GLU A 15 16.75 -12.92 4.26
N PRO A 16 16.91 -13.66 3.15
CA PRO A 16 15.92 -13.71 2.08
C PRO A 16 14.65 -14.47 2.47
N TYR A 17 14.77 -15.46 3.36
CA TYR A 17 13.69 -16.35 3.75
C TYR A 17 12.46 -15.66 4.37
N PRO A 18 12.58 -14.82 5.42
CA PRO A 18 11.42 -14.18 6.05
C PRO A 18 10.68 -13.21 5.14
N ILE A 19 11.37 -12.62 4.16
CA ILE A 19 10.76 -11.69 3.19
C ILE A 19 10.02 -12.47 2.11
N ALA A 20 10.64 -13.54 1.60
CA ALA A 20 10.00 -14.43 0.63
C ALA A 20 8.72 -15.05 1.20
N SER A 21 8.73 -15.50 2.46
CA SER A 21 7.54 -16.07 3.09
C SER A 21 6.43 -15.03 3.31
N ALA A 22 6.78 -13.81 3.72
CA ALA A 22 5.80 -12.73 3.85
C ALA A 22 5.15 -12.38 2.49
N LEU A 23 5.97 -12.25 1.44
CA LEU A 23 5.47 -12.01 0.08
C LEU A 23 4.57 -13.14 -0.40
N PHE A 24 4.94 -14.40 -0.15
CA PHE A 24 4.11 -15.55 -0.46
C PHE A 24 2.71 -15.44 0.14
N PHE A 25 2.60 -15.23 1.47
CA PHE A 25 1.30 -15.10 2.11
C PHE A 25 0.49 -13.93 1.56
N ILE A 26 1.12 -12.76 1.36
CA ILE A 26 0.45 -11.58 0.81
C ILE A 26 -0.12 -11.88 -0.57
N PHE A 27 0.69 -12.41 -1.49
CA PHE A 27 0.27 -12.69 -2.85
C PHE A 27 -0.74 -13.84 -2.94
N THR A 28 -0.60 -14.89 -2.13
CA THR A 28 -1.57 -15.98 -2.06
C THR A 28 -2.93 -15.51 -1.55
N ILE A 29 -2.96 -14.75 -0.46
CA ILE A 29 -4.22 -14.19 0.07
C ILE A 29 -4.87 -13.28 -0.96
N LEU A 30 -4.08 -12.39 -1.57
CA LEU A 30 -4.56 -11.49 -2.62
C LEU A 30 -5.15 -12.29 -3.80
N TYR A 31 -4.44 -13.31 -4.28
CA TYR A 31 -4.88 -14.16 -5.38
C TYR A 31 -6.21 -14.87 -5.07
N VAL A 32 -6.32 -15.52 -3.91
CA VAL A 32 -7.52 -16.25 -3.50
C VAL A 32 -8.72 -15.32 -3.33
N VAL A 33 -8.54 -14.16 -2.68
CA VAL A 33 -9.60 -13.17 -2.52
C VAL A 33 -10.05 -12.65 -3.88
N CYS A 34 -9.12 -12.32 -4.77
CA CYS A 34 -9.42 -11.80 -6.10
C CYS A 34 -10.24 -12.79 -6.94
N ILE A 35 -9.79 -14.05 -7.01
CA ILE A 35 -10.47 -15.10 -7.78
C ILE A 35 -11.80 -15.47 -7.12
N GLY A 36 -11.85 -15.54 -5.79
CA GLY A 36 -13.08 -15.83 -5.04
C GLY A 36 -14.17 -14.80 -5.30
N ILE A 37 -13.84 -13.51 -5.19
CA ILE A 37 -14.76 -12.40 -5.54
C ILE A 37 -15.19 -12.53 -7.01
N GLY A 38 -14.27 -12.80 -7.94
CA GLY A 38 -14.59 -13.01 -9.35
C GLY A 38 -15.54 -14.17 -9.64
N LEU A 39 -15.56 -15.23 -8.81
CA LEU A 39 -16.49 -16.36 -8.92
C LEU A 39 -17.84 -16.10 -8.24
N ILE A 40 -17.87 -15.26 -7.20
CA ILE A 40 -19.05 -15.01 -6.36
C ILE A 40 -19.91 -13.88 -6.93
N LEU A 41 -19.31 -12.79 -7.43
CA LEU A 41 -20.03 -11.62 -7.95
C LEU A 41 -21.00 -11.94 -9.11
N PRO A 42 -20.63 -12.78 -10.10
CA PRO A 42 -21.55 -13.17 -11.16
C PRO A 42 -22.78 -13.92 -10.64
N LYS A 43 -22.63 -14.67 -9.54
CA LYS A 43 -23.75 -15.39 -8.89
C LYS A 43 -24.72 -14.45 -8.18
N LEU A 44 -24.28 -13.23 -7.86
CA LEU A 44 -25.09 -12.19 -7.20
C LEU A 44 -25.73 -11.20 -8.21
N GLY A 45 -25.61 -11.45 -9.52
CA GLY A 45 -26.19 -10.61 -10.57
C GLY A 45 -25.43 -9.30 -10.84
N ILE A 46 -24.28 -9.09 -10.21
CA ILE A 46 -23.43 -7.92 -10.43
C ILE A 46 -22.41 -8.27 -11.52
N VAL A 47 -22.77 -8.00 -12.77
CA VAL A 47 -21.90 -8.21 -13.94
C VAL A 47 -21.06 -6.96 -14.24
N GLY A 48 -19.78 -7.15 -14.58
CA GLY A 48 -18.91 -6.09 -15.10
C GLY A 48 -18.05 -5.33 -14.10
N PHE A 49 -18.31 -5.43 -12.79
CA PHE A 49 -17.61 -4.61 -11.79
C PHE A 49 -16.14 -5.02 -11.55
N TRP A 50 -15.77 -6.29 -11.72
CA TRP A 50 -14.48 -6.80 -11.23
C TRP A 50 -13.83 -7.84 -12.16
N HIS A 51 -13.23 -7.37 -13.27
CA HIS A 51 -12.49 -8.19 -14.23
C HIS A 51 -11.00 -8.38 -13.86
N MET A 52 -10.68 -8.41 -12.57
CA MET A 52 -9.29 -8.47 -12.07
C MET A 52 -8.53 -9.72 -12.56
N HIS A 53 -9.23 -10.81 -12.88
CA HIS A 53 -8.60 -12.00 -13.47
C HIS A 53 -7.88 -11.68 -14.79
N LYS A 54 -8.34 -10.67 -15.56
CA LYS A 54 -7.67 -10.20 -16.79
C LYS A 54 -6.30 -9.60 -16.49
N ILE A 55 -6.14 -8.90 -15.37
CA ILE A 55 -4.85 -8.37 -14.92
C ILE A 55 -3.91 -9.53 -14.59
N TRP A 56 -4.43 -10.56 -13.94
CA TRP A 56 -3.67 -11.79 -13.70
C TRP A 56 -3.27 -12.51 -14.99
N GLN A 57 -4.08 -12.48 -16.06
CA GLN A 57 -3.68 -13.03 -17.37
C GLN A 57 -2.50 -12.29 -18.00
N ILE A 58 -2.30 -11.02 -17.67
CA ILE A 58 -1.16 -10.22 -18.16
C ILE A 58 0.10 -10.55 -17.36
N ILE A 59 -0.05 -10.75 -16.05
CA ILE A 59 1.07 -10.97 -15.11
C ILE A 59 1.55 -12.44 -15.14
N LEU A 60 0.62 -13.38 -15.32
CA LEU A 60 0.88 -14.82 -15.30
C LEU A 60 0.75 -15.37 -16.71
N PRO A 61 1.86 -15.63 -17.43
CA PRO A 61 1.83 -16.07 -18.83
C PRO A 61 1.05 -17.37 -19.06
N TRP A 62 0.92 -18.22 -18.04
CA TRP A 62 0.18 -19.48 -18.13
C TRP A 62 -1.27 -19.42 -17.60
N PHE A 63 -1.72 -18.27 -17.10
CA PHE A 63 -3.07 -18.11 -16.57
C PHE A 63 -4.10 -17.77 -17.66
N SER A 64 -4.94 -18.74 -18.00
CA SER A 64 -5.91 -18.64 -19.11
C SER A 64 -7.36 -18.30 -18.71
N GLY A 65 -7.64 -17.99 -17.44
CA GLY A 65 -8.97 -17.55 -16.97
C GLY A 65 -9.47 -18.26 -15.70
N LEU A 66 -10.78 -18.24 -15.45
CA LEU A 66 -11.40 -18.81 -14.24
C LEU A 66 -11.61 -20.34 -14.27
N ASN A 67 -10.88 -21.07 -15.13
CA ASN A 67 -10.96 -22.53 -15.19
C ASN A 67 -10.28 -23.14 -13.96
N SER A 68 -10.81 -24.26 -13.45
CA SER A 68 -10.24 -24.93 -12.26
C SER A 68 -8.74 -25.22 -12.40
N LEU A 69 -8.31 -25.69 -13.59
CA LEU A 69 -6.92 -25.99 -13.89
C LEU A 69 -6.05 -24.71 -13.92
N SER A 70 -6.55 -23.64 -14.54
CA SER A 70 -5.87 -22.33 -14.59
C SER A 70 -5.74 -21.69 -13.20
N ILE A 71 -6.72 -21.90 -12.31
CA ILE A 71 -6.66 -21.41 -10.92
C ILE A 71 -5.54 -22.09 -10.14
N VAL A 72 -5.36 -23.41 -10.31
CA VAL A 72 -4.28 -24.15 -9.65
C VAL A 72 -2.91 -23.74 -10.19
N ILE A 73 -2.79 -23.60 -11.51
CA ILE A 73 -1.57 -23.11 -12.16
C ILE A 73 -1.22 -21.71 -11.67
N GLY A 74 -2.21 -20.81 -11.65
CA GLY A 74 -2.01 -19.44 -11.18
C GLY A 74 -1.54 -19.40 -9.72
N LEU A 75 -2.13 -20.21 -8.84
CA LEU A 75 -1.69 -20.32 -7.46
C LEU A 75 -0.22 -20.76 -7.37
N PHE A 76 0.19 -21.74 -8.18
CA PHE A 76 1.57 -22.25 -8.20
C PHE A 76 2.56 -21.20 -8.72
N GLU A 77 2.20 -20.49 -9.77
CA GLU A 77 3.04 -19.47 -10.40
C GLU A 77 3.20 -18.23 -9.51
N VAL A 78 2.14 -17.81 -8.83
CA VAL A 78 2.18 -16.75 -7.81
C VAL A 78 3.06 -17.12 -6.63
N SER A 79 2.94 -18.38 -6.19
CA SER A 79 3.77 -18.94 -5.12
C SER A 79 5.25 -18.87 -5.51
N LEU A 80 5.62 -19.45 -6.65
CA LEU A 80 7.00 -19.42 -7.14
C LEU A 80 7.51 -18.00 -7.39
N GLY A 81 6.69 -17.14 -7.99
CA GLY A 81 7.02 -15.74 -8.26
C GLY A 81 7.37 -14.98 -6.98
N SER A 82 6.59 -15.15 -5.91
CA SER A 82 6.84 -14.51 -4.61
C SER A 82 8.20 -14.91 -4.00
N TYR A 83 8.56 -16.19 -4.09
CA TYR A 83 9.86 -16.70 -3.62
C TYR A 83 11.02 -16.20 -4.49
N LEU A 84 10.85 -16.21 -5.82
CA LEU A 84 11.84 -15.68 -6.76
C LEU A 84 12.11 -14.20 -6.50
N ILE A 85 11.05 -13.40 -6.34
CA ILE A 85 11.14 -11.96 -6.03
C ILE A 85 11.92 -11.75 -4.72
N GLY A 86 11.61 -12.49 -3.65
CA GLY A 86 12.34 -12.39 -2.38
C GLY A 86 13.83 -12.74 -2.51
N TYR A 87 14.15 -13.83 -3.23
CA TYR A 87 15.53 -14.29 -3.42
C TYR A 87 16.35 -13.41 -4.37
N VAL A 88 15.71 -12.64 -5.26
CA VAL A 88 16.40 -11.70 -6.17
C VAL A 88 16.54 -10.31 -5.53
N ILE A 89 15.48 -9.79 -4.91
CA ILE A 89 15.47 -8.44 -4.33
C ILE A 89 16.44 -8.36 -3.15
N VAL A 90 16.50 -9.38 -2.29
CA VAL A 90 17.29 -9.30 -1.05
C VAL A 90 18.81 -9.21 -1.29
N PRO A 91 19.42 -10.00 -2.21
CA PRO A 91 20.81 -9.79 -2.62
C PRO A 91 21.07 -8.41 -3.21
N VAL A 92 20.17 -7.93 -4.07
CA VAL A 92 20.28 -6.59 -4.69
C VAL A 92 20.19 -5.50 -3.62
N TYR A 93 19.22 -5.61 -2.72
CA TYR A 93 19.06 -4.69 -1.60
C TYR A 93 20.29 -4.69 -0.70
N ASN A 94 20.80 -5.86 -0.31
CA ASN A 94 22.01 -6.01 0.49
C ASN A 94 23.24 -5.43 -0.23
N TYR A 95 23.33 -5.57 -1.55
CA TYR A 95 24.39 -4.97 -2.37
C TYR A 95 24.30 -3.43 -2.39
N LEU A 96 23.09 -2.88 -2.60
CA LEU A 96 22.86 -1.44 -2.64
C LEU A 96 23.06 -0.78 -1.26
N THR A 97 22.61 -1.42 -0.18
CA THR A 97 22.75 -0.91 1.18
C THR A 97 24.19 -0.98 1.69
N ARG A 98 25.01 -1.95 1.23
CA ARG A 98 26.43 -2.01 1.55
C ARG A 98 27.16 -0.70 1.24
N LYS A 99 26.73 0.05 0.21
CA LYS A 99 27.37 1.30 -0.22
C LYS A 99 26.89 2.54 0.55
N LYS A 100 25.75 2.47 1.26
CA LYS A 100 25.04 3.66 1.78
C LYS A 100 25.10 3.83 3.30
N VAL A 101 25.61 2.85 4.04
CA VAL A 101 25.56 2.81 5.52
C VAL A 101 26.77 3.51 6.19
N SER A 102 27.74 4.02 5.43
CA SER A 102 28.99 4.53 6.00
C SER A 102 28.95 5.96 6.60
N GLU A 103 27.89 6.76 6.39
CA GLU A 103 27.97 8.21 6.73
C GLU A 103 26.78 8.84 7.46
N HIS A 104 25.73 8.09 7.81
CA HIS A 104 24.60 8.70 8.53
C HIS A 104 24.50 8.21 9.96
N LYS A 105 25.07 9.01 10.87
CA LYS A 105 24.68 9.01 12.28
C LYS A 105 23.23 9.51 12.30
N ILE A 106 22.28 8.59 12.40
CA ILE A 106 20.84 8.92 12.42
C ILE A 106 20.56 9.61 13.75
N GLU A 107 20.53 10.94 13.74
CA GLU A 107 19.95 11.72 14.82
C GLU A 107 18.43 11.56 14.72
N VAL A 108 17.88 10.67 15.55
CA VAL A 108 16.44 10.37 15.60
C VAL A 108 15.76 11.54 16.28
N LYS A 109 15.45 12.58 15.52
CA LYS A 109 14.60 13.68 15.99
C LYS A 109 13.14 13.20 16.01
N PRO A 110 12.35 13.50 17.07
CA PRO A 110 10.94 13.16 17.08
C PRO A 110 10.25 13.78 15.86
N ILE A 111 9.53 12.94 15.11
CA ILE A 111 8.85 13.28 13.87
C ILE A 111 7.44 13.74 14.24
N ILE A 112 7.33 15.01 14.64
CA ILE A 112 6.03 15.64 14.82
C ILE A 112 5.43 15.88 13.44
N VAL A 113 4.44 15.07 13.07
CA VAL A 113 3.82 15.13 11.75
C VAL A 113 2.83 16.28 11.71
N ARG A 114 3.13 17.30 10.88
CA ARG A 114 2.23 18.42 10.64
C ARG A 114 1.10 18.01 9.71
N PHE A 115 -0.14 18.28 10.13
CA PHE A 115 -1.35 18.10 9.31
C PHE A 115 -1.21 18.68 7.90
N LYS A 116 -0.70 19.91 7.76
CA LYS A 116 -0.56 20.58 6.46
C LYS A 116 0.25 19.75 5.47
N THR A 117 1.33 19.11 5.93
CA THR A 117 2.21 18.29 5.09
C THR A 117 1.48 17.03 4.62
N LEU A 118 0.79 16.34 5.52
CA LEU A 118 0.01 15.15 5.15
C LEU A 118 -1.13 15.49 4.20
N PHE A 119 -1.87 16.56 4.49
CA PHE A 119 -2.98 17.01 3.68
C PHE A 119 -2.56 17.31 2.24
N VAL A 120 -1.52 18.12 2.04
CA VAL A 120 -1.05 18.49 0.70
C VAL A 120 -0.56 17.26 -0.06
N THR A 121 0.18 16.37 0.59
CA THR A 121 0.67 15.13 -0.04
C THR A 121 -0.48 14.24 -0.51
N PHE A 122 -1.46 13.97 0.37
CA PHE A 122 -2.62 13.14 0.01
C PHE A 122 -3.50 13.81 -1.04
N ALA A 123 -3.78 15.11 -0.90
CA ALA A 123 -4.61 15.84 -1.86
C ALA A 123 -3.99 15.80 -3.26
N VAL A 124 -2.69 16.14 -3.41
CA VAL A 124 -2.01 16.12 -4.70
C VAL A 124 -1.96 14.71 -5.28
N TYR A 125 -1.59 13.72 -4.47
CA TYR A 125 -1.47 12.33 -4.93
C TYR A 125 -2.80 11.76 -5.42
N VAL A 126 -3.87 11.92 -4.63
CA VAL A 126 -5.19 11.39 -4.99
C VAL A 126 -5.81 12.17 -6.14
N SER A 127 -5.62 13.50 -6.21
CA SER A 127 -6.06 14.29 -7.36
C SER A 127 -5.40 13.85 -8.66
N ILE A 128 -4.07 13.61 -8.66
CA ILE A 128 -3.37 13.12 -9.86
C ILE A 128 -3.90 11.76 -10.29
N LEU A 129 -4.07 10.81 -9.35
CA LEU A 129 -4.64 9.49 -9.64
C LEU A 129 -6.05 9.60 -10.21
N PHE A 130 -6.91 10.43 -9.61
CA PHE A 130 -8.26 10.67 -10.09
C PHE A 130 -8.28 11.19 -11.52
N THR A 131 -7.48 12.21 -11.83
CA THR A 131 -7.40 12.77 -13.18
C THR A 131 -6.88 11.74 -14.19
N LEU A 132 -5.82 10.99 -13.86
CA LEU A 132 -5.29 9.93 -14.73
C LEU A 132 -6.33 8.85 -15.01
N CYS A 133 -7.07 8.40 -13.99
CA CYS A 133 -8.11 7.40 -14.13
C CYS A 133 -9.28 7.90 -14.99
N LEU A 134 -9.70 9.16 -14.85
CA LEU A 134 -10.77 9.71 -15.70
C LEU A 134 -10.35 9.90 -17.15
N VAL A 135 -9.09 10.28 -17.38
CA VAL A 135 -8.53 10.34 -18.73
C VAL A 135 -8.52 8.94 -19.34
N TYR A 136 -8.10 7.93 -18.58
CA TYR A 136 -8.13 6.53 -19.02
C TYR A 136 -9.56 6.06 -19.36
N ASP A 137 -10.55 6.35 -18.51
CA ASP A 137 -11.96 6.02 -18.75
C ASP A 137 -12.54 6.63 -20.04
N LEU A 138 -11.92 7.70 -20.57
CA LEU A 138 -12.32 8.34 -21.83
C LEU A 138 -11.78 7.60 -23.06
N PHE A 139 -10.64 6.92 -22.94
CA PHE A 139 -10.02 6.16 -24.04
C PHE A 139 -10.52 4.72 -24.14
N VAL A 140 -11.19 4.23 -23.10
CA VAL A 140 -11.44 2.81 -22.89
C VAL A 140 -12.93 2.48 -23.00
N PRO A 141 -13.32 1.31 -23.54
CA PRO A 141 -14.72 0.90 -23.66
C PRO A 141 -15.44 0.85 -22.30
N ALA A 142 -16.76 1.05 -22.31
CA ALA A 142 -17.61 1.13 -21.11
C ALA A 142 -17.46 -0.04 -20.13
N GLU A 143 -17.08 -1.22 -20.62
CA GLU A 143 -16.89 -2.44 -19.81
C GLU A 143 -15.68 -2.39 -18.87
N TYR A 144 -14.70 -1.51 -19.13
CA TYR A 144 -13.49 -1.36 -18.33
C TYR A 144 -13.41 0.00 -17.62
N GLN A 145 -14.49 0.79 -17.65
CA GLN A 145 -14.53 2.10 -17.00
C GLN A 145 -14.54 1.96 -15.48
N MET A 146 -13.66 2.72 -14.84
CA MET A 146 -13.61 2.86 -13.38
C MET A 146 -14.68 3.82 -12.84
N LEU A 147 -15.49 4.42 -13.72
CA LEU A 147 -16.61 5.28 -13.38
C LEU A 147 -17.55 4.69 -12.32
N ALA A 148 -17.80 3.38 -12.35
CA ALA A 148 -18.63 2.70 -11.35
C ALA A 148 -18.00 2.73 -9.94
N LEU A 149 -16.67 2.60 -9.85
CA LEU A 149 -15.93 2.71 -8.59
C LEU A 149 -16.00 4.14 -8.05
N TRP A 150 -15.82 5.14 -8.93
CA TRP A 150 -15.91 6.55 -8.55
C TRP A 150 -17.31 6.94 -8.09
N LYS A 151 -18.37 6.42 -8.72
CA LYS A 151 -19.77 6.60 -8.27
C LYS A 151 -20.01 6.08 -6.86
N LEU A 152 -19.38 4.96 -6.50
CA LEU A 152 -19.48 4.38 -5.15
C LEU A 152 -18.68 5.19 -4.13
N LEU A 153 -17.52 5.69 -4.52
CA LEU A 153 -16.60 6.39 -3.64
C LEU A 153 -16.97 7.87 -3.44
N LEU A 154 -17.57 8.48 -4.47
CA LEU A 154 -17.94 9.90 -4.54
C LEU A 154 -19.44 9.99 -4.85
N PRO A 155 -20.32 10.12 -3.83
CA PRO A 155 -21.77 10.08 -4.03
C PRO A 155 -22.28 11.21 -4.93
N GLY A 156 -21.55 12.33 -5.06
CA GLY A 156 -21.90 13.41 -6.00
C GLY A 156 -21.48 13.16 -7.45
N PHE A 157 -20.63 12.16 -7.72
CA PHE A 157 -20.05 11.94 -9.04
C PHE A 157 -20.91 11.00 -9.89
N THR A 158 -21.70 11.56 -10.80
CA THR A 158 -22.70 10.77 -11.57
C THR A 158 -22.30 10.42 -13.00
N SER A 159 -21.40 11.19 -13.62
CA SER A 159 -21.04 11.06 -15.04
C SER A 159 -19.67 11.67 -15.35
N LEU A 160 -19.07 11.25 -16.48
CA LEU A 160 -17.84 11.80 -17.07
C LEU A 160 -18.07 13.18 -17.73
N THR A 161 -18.57 14.15 -16.99
CA THR A 161 -18.76 15.53 -17.47
C THR A 161 -17.81 16.48 -16.74
N PHE A 162 -17.44 17.58 -17.39
CA PHE A 162 -16.55 18.59 -16.79
C PHE A 162 -17.04 19.17 -15.44
N PRO A 163 -18.35 19.42 -15.24
CA PRO A 163 -18.87 19.86 -13.93
C PRO A 163 -18.69 18.79 -12.84
N ASN A 164 -18.97 17.53 -13.17
CA ASN A 164 -18.80 16.43 -12.24
C ASN A 164 -17.33 16.19 -11.89
N TYR A 165 -16.41 16.42 -12.84
CA TYR A 165 -14.98 16.39 -12.58
C TYR A 165 -14.55 17.39 -11.50
N LEU A 166 -15.00 18.65 -11.58
CA LEU A 166 -14.73 19.66 -10.56
C LEU A 166 -15.32 19.26 -9.19
N LEU A 167 -16.53 18.70 -9.20
CA LEU A 167 -17.19 18.22 -7.98
C LEU A 167 -16.40 17.07 -7.34
N GLY A 168 -15.96 16.10 -8.14
CA GLY A 168 -15.15 14.98 -7.68
C GLY A 168 -13.81 15.42 -7.10
N LEU A 169 -13.14 16.41 -7.71
CA LEU A 169 -11.93 17.01 -7.15
C LEU A 169 -12.19 17.67 -5.78
N ALA A 170 -13.30 18.40 -5.63
CA ALA A 170 -13.66 19.03 -4.37
C ALA A 170 -13.89 17.98 -3.27
N GLU A 171 -14.62 16.91 -3.57
CA GLU A 171 -14.82 15.80 -2.63
C GLU A 171 -13.49 15.11 -2.25
N ILE A 172 -12.60 14.84 -3.21
CA ILE A 172 -11.29 14.24 -2.95
C ILE A 172 -10.45 15.10 -1.99
N ILE A 173 -10.50 16.42 -2.14
CA ILE A 173 -9.79 17.33 -1.24
C ILE A 173 -10.36 17.22 0.18
N ILE A 174 -11.68 17.13 0.34
CA ILE A 174 -12.34 16.94 1.63
C ILE A 174 -11.94 15.59 2.25
N TYR A 175 -11.97 14.50 1.49
CA TYR A 175 -11.54 13.18 1.95
C TYR A 175 -10.06 13.15 2.35
N SER A 176 -9.20 13.84 1.60
CA SER A 176 -7.77 13.97 1.91
C SER A 176 -7.54 14.73 3.23
N ALA A 177 -8.32 15.78 3.49
CA ALA A 177 -8.29 16.48 4.77
C ALA A 177 -8.72 15.57 5.93
N TYR A 178 -9.80 14.80 5.74
CA TYR A 178 -10.29 13.84 6.73
C TYR A 178 -9.21 12.81 7.10
N ILE A 179 -8.60 12.18 6.10
CA ILE A 179 -7.51 11.20 6.28
C ILE A 179 -6.31 11.85 6.98
N ALA A 180 -5.89 13.03 6.55
CA ALA A 180 -4.75 13.72 7.15
C ALA A 180 -4.95 14.07 8.63
N ILE A 181 -6.17 14.40 9.07
CA ILE A 181 -6.47 14.63 10.49
C ILE A 181 -6.29 13.33 11.28
N ILE A 182 -6.86 12.22 10.80
CA ILE A 182 -6.79 10.92 11.47
C ILE A 182 -5.33 10.50 11.62
N PHE A 183 -4.58 10.51 10.51
CA PHE A 183 -3.18 10.08 10.53
C PHE A 183 -2.30 10.98 11.39
N SER A 184 -2.44 12.31 11.28
CA SER A 184 -1.66 13.25 12.09
C SER A 184 -1.90 13.03 13.59
N LYS A 185 -3.16 12.89 14.02
CA LYS A 185 -3.47 12.65 15.43
C LYS A 185 -2.94 11.30 15.91
N THR A 186 -3.18 10.25 15.13
CA THR A 186 -2.78 8.89 15.49
C THR A 186 -1.27 8.79 15.67
N ILE A 187 -0.49 9.25 14.68
CA ILE A 187 0.98 9.20 14.73
C ILE A 187 1.52 10.02 15.91
N ASN A 188 1.04 11.25 16.07
CA ASN A 188 1.50 12.11 17.16
C ASN A 188 1.15 11.53 18.55
N ASN A 189 0.02 10.81 18.67
CA ASN A 189 -0.36 10.18 19.93
C ASN A 189 0.52 8.96 20.26
N PHE A 190 0.83 8.14 19.26
CA PHE A 190 1.77 7.02 19.44
C PHE A 190 3.16 7.52 19.83
N GLU A 191 3.67 8.55 19.15
CA GLU A 191 4.98 9.11 19.48
C GLU A 191 5.01 9.68 20.91
N LYS A 192 3.95 10.38 21.34
CA LYS A 192 3.82 10.85 22.72
C LYS A 192 3.82 9.72 23.74
N SER A 193 3.15 8.60 23.44
CA SER A 193 3.10 7.44 24.36
C SER A 193 4.47 6.78 24.54
N GLU A 194 5.27 6.69 23.48
CA GLU A 194 6.63 6.13 23.54
C GLU A 194 7.58 7.06 24.32
N LEU A 195 7.46 8.38 24.11
CA LEU A 195 8.22 9.37 24.88
C LEU A 195 7.94 9.25 26.38
N ASN A 196 6.66 9.22 26.78
CA ASN A 196 6.26 9.08 28.18
C ASN A 196 6.78 7.77 28.80
N LYS A 197 6.74 6.66 28.05
CA LYS A 197 7.24 5.36 28.52
C LYS A 197 8.75 5.37 28.72
N SER A 198 9.49 6.00 27.81
CA SER A 198 10.95 6.13 27.93
C SER A 198 11.37 7.01 29.13
N GLU A 199 10.58 8.03 29.46
CA GLU A 199 10.79 8.89 30.63
C GLU A 199 10.53 8.14 31.94
N GLU A 200 9.45 7.34 32.00
CA GLU A 200 9.13 6.52 33.16
C GLU A 200 10.17 5.43 33.45
N ASP A 201 10.66 4.74 32.41
CA ASP A 201 11.72 3.73 32.53
C ASP A 201 13.05 4.35 32.99
N SER A 202 13.37 5.56 32.52
CA SER A 202 14.55 6.31 32.96
C SER A 202 14.46 6.70 34.43
N LEU A 203 13.28 7.13 34.90
CA LEU A 203 13.06 7.52 36.30
C LEU A 203 13.14 6.31 37.25
N LYS A 204 12.58 5.16 36.86
CA LYS A 204 12.69 3.90 37.62
C LYS A 204 14.13 3.37 37.67
N GLY A 205 14.91 3.57 36.61
CA GLY A 205 16.32 3.19 36.56
C GLY A 205 17.24 4.06 37.45
N VAL A 206 16.83 5.28 37.77
CA VAL A 206 17.57 6.19 38.68
C VAL A 206 17.25 5.95 40.16
N ILE A 207 16.07 5.40 40.47
CA ILE A 207 15.63 5.12 41.86
C ILE A 207 16.18 3.78 42.39
N ARG A 208 16.73 2.92 41.51
CA ARG A 208 17.35 1.64 41.87
C ARG A 208 18.88 1.76 41.93
#